data_AF-A0A1G0YXI0-F1
#
_entry.id   AF-A0A1G0YXI0-F1
#
_cell.length_a   1.000
_cell.length_b   1.000
_cell.length_c   1.000
_cell.angle_alpha   90.00
_cell.angle_beta   90.00
_cell.angle_gamma   90.00
#
_symmetry.space_group_name_H-M   'P 1'
#
loop_
_entity.id
_entity.type
_entity.pdbx_description
1 polymer ?
#
loop_
_entity_poly.entity_id
_entity_poly.type
_entity_poly.pdbx_seq_one_letter_code
_entity_poly.pdbx_strand_id
1 'polypeptide(L)' 'MAKAMVSEIAWVLPVSEIVMDIYITSDNNILIIDLNPWGPPTNPLLFHNWEQDWSTEIGLKLIPPPLKISGDVNVSF' A
#
# COMPACT_ATOMS: atom_id res chain seq x y z
N MET A 1 -0.92 -5.48 13.75
CA MET A 1 -0.83 -6.36 12.57
C MET A 1 0.18 -5.82 11.57
N ALA A 2 -0.06 -4.68 10.90
CA ALA A 2 0.89 -4.10 9.94
C ALA A 2 2.29 -3.80 10.52
N LYS A 3 2.38 -3.15 11.70
CA LYS A 3 3.68 -2.88 12.37
C LYS A 3 4.50 -4.15 12.65
N ALA A 4 3.84 -5.25 13.04
CA ALA A 4 4.49 -6.52 13.29
C ALA A 4 5.02 -7.14 11.99
N MET A 5 4.16 -7.20 10.96
CA MET A 5 4.54 -7.66 9.62
C MET A 5 5.74 -6.88 9.07
N VAL A 6 5.70 -5.54 9.11
CA VAL A 6 6.82 -4.70 8.66
C VAL A 6 8.09 -4.99 9.45
N SER A 7 8.00 -5.14 10.77
CA SER A 7 9.17 -5.45 11.60
C SER A 7 9.80 -6.80 11.27
N GLU A 8 8.98 -7.80 10.90
CA GLU A 8 9.44 -9.14 10.54
C GLU A 8 10.14 -9.20 9.18
N ILE A 9 9.72 -8.36 8.21
CA ILE A 9 10.26 -8.35 6.85
C ILE A 9 11.24 -7.19 6.60
N ALA A 10 11.39 -6.24 7.52
CA ALA A 10 12.17 -5.01 7.31
C ALA A 10 13.61 -5.27 6.83
N TRP A 11 14.24 -6.34 7.32
CA TRP A 11 15.62 -6.69 6.99
C TRP A 11 15.84 -7.09 5.53
N VAL A 12 14.79 -7.51 4.80
CA VAL A 12 14.87 -7.92 3.39
C VAL A 12 14.38 -6.84 2.44
N LEU A 13 13.80 -5.74 2.96
CA LEU A 13 13.30 -4.65 2.13
C LEU A 13 14.48 -3.82 1.57
N PRO A 14 14.50 -3.54 0.26
CA PRO A 14 15.68 -3.00 -0.41
C PRO A 14 15.97 -1.52 -0.10
N VAL A 15 15.00 -0.76 0.41
CA VAL A 15 15.14 0.67 0.73
C VAL A 15 14.27 1.07 1.93
N SER A 16 14.62 2.17 2.60
CA SER A 16 13.89 2.72 3.75
C SER A 16 12.53 3.34 3.40
N GLU A 17 12.33 3.69 2.13
CA GLU A 17 11.14 4.39 1.62
C GLU A 17 10.54 3.58 0.46
N ILE A 18 9.68 2.63 0.81
CA ILE A 18 8.95 1.79 -0.14
C ILE A 18 7.45 2.05 -0.07
N VAL A 19 6.81 1.82 -1.20
CA VAL A 19 5.36 1.70 -1.33
C VAL A 19 5.07 0.22 -1.55
N MET A 20 4.19 -0.35 -0.74
CA MET A 20 3.87 -1.78 -0.77
C MET A 20 2.40 -1.96 -1.10
N ASP A 21 2.12 -2.62 -2.21
CA ASP A 21 0.77 -3.03 -2.55
C ASP A 21 0.47 -4.36 -1.87
N ILE A 22 -0.62 -4.39 -1.10
CA ILE A 22 -1.05 -5.57 -0.36
C ILE A 22 -2.44 -6.02 -0.78
N TYR A 23 -2.66 -7.33 -0.73
CA TYR A 23 -3.97 -7.95 -0.84
C TYR A 23 -4.35 -8.59 0.49
N ILE A 24 -5.55 -8.27 0.98
CA ILE A 24 -6.13 -8.91 2.16
C ILE A 24 -7.08 -10.01 1.68
N THR A 25 -6.78 -11.25 2.03
CA THR A 25 -7.57 -12.43 1.63
C THR A 25 -8.83 -12.58 2.49
N SER A 26 -9.75 -13.46 2.06
CA SER A 26 -10.99 -13.76 2.79
C SER A 26 -10.77 -14.43 4.16
N ASP A 27 -9.60 -15.03 4.38
CA ASP A 27 -9.17 -15.60 5.66
C ASP A 27 -8.25 -14.64 6.46
N ASN A 28 -8.29 -13.34 6.14
CA ASN A 28 -7.56 -12.26 6.83
C ASN A 28 -6.03 -12.39 6.80
N ASN A 29 -5.49 -13.09 5.80
CA ASN A 29 -4.05 -13.05 5.52
C ASN A 29 -3.70 -11.83 4.68
N ILE A 30 -2.48 -11.33 4.85
CA ILE A 30 -1.92 -10.23 4.05
C ILE A 30 -0.92 -10.82 3.08
N LEU A 31 -1.12 -10.58 1.78
CA LEU A 31 -0.18 -10.94 0.71
C LEU A 31 0.48 -9.67 0.19
N ILE A 32 1.80 -9.70 0.04
CA ILE A 32 2.56 -8.65 -0.63
C ILE A 32 2.48 -8.92 -2.13
N ILE A 33 1.96 -7.96 -2.89
CA ILE A 33 1.73 -8.08 -4.33
C ILE A 33 2.87 -7.42 -5.10
N ASP A 34 3.27 -6.21 -4.69
CA ASP A 34 4.31 -5.45 -5.35
C ASP A 34 5.06 -4.52 -4.38
N LEU A 35 6.33 -4.22 -4.72
CA LEU A 35 7.20 -3.30 -4.00
C LEU A 35 7.69 -2.22 -4.96
N ASN A 36 7.32 -0.99 -4.65
CA ASN A 36 7.59 0.18 -5.47
C ASN A 36 8.43 1.20 -4.69
N PRO A 37 9.26 2.03 -5.36
CA PRO A 37 9.94 3.14 -4.71
C PRO A 37 8.93 4.19 -4.22
N TRP A 38 9.27 4.91 -3.16
CA TRP A 38 8.55 6.12 -2.77
C TRP A 38 8.78 7.24 -3.79
N GLY A 39 7.71 7.90 -4.24
CA GLY A 39 7.81 8.98 -5.24
C GLY A 39 7.82 8.49 -6.69
N PRO A 40 8.12 9.38 -7.66
CA PRO A 40 8.19 9.00 -9.07
C PRO A 40 9.19 7.87 -9.33
N PRO A 41 8.87 6.86 -10.17
CA PRO A 41 7.74 6.82 -11.11
C PRO A 41 6.41 6.31 -10.53
N THR A 42 6.36 5.97 -9.25
CA THR A 42 5.16 5.42 -8.60
C THR A 42 4.09 6.50 -8.45
N ASN A 43 2.83 6.14 -8.70
CA ASN A 43 1.70 7.05 -8.57
C ASN A 43 1.23 7.13 -7.11
N PRO A 44 0.96 8.32 -6.55
CA PRO A 44 0.49 8.48 -5.18
C PRO A 44 -0.99 8.05 -4.99
N LEU A 45 -1.68 7.71 -6.09
CA LEU A 45 -3.08 7.29 -6.11
C LEU A 45 -3.97 8.26 -5.32
N LEU A 46 -4.61 7.76 -4.27
CA LEU A 46 -5.56 8.49 -3.43
C LEU A 46 -4.90 9.53 -2.52
N PHE A 47 -3.58 9.50 -2.37
CA PHE A 47 -2.87 10.57 -1.66
C PHE A 47 -2.77 11.86 -2.48
N HIS A 48 -3.07 11.82 -3.79
CA HIS A 48 -2.94 12.92 -4.76
C HIS A 48 -1.51 13.43 -4.99
N ASN A 49 -0.67 13.48 -3.95
CA ASN A 49 0.75 13.83 -3.97
C ASN A 49 1.53 13.01 -2.91
N TRP A 50 2.85 13.19 -2.89
CA TRP A 50 3.76 12.48 -1.98
C TRP A 50 4.14 13.30 -0.73
N GLU A 51 3.59 14.50 -0.54
CA GLU A 51 3.97 15.46 0.51
C GLU A 51 3.21 15.24 1.82
N GLN A 52 2.63 14.06 2.01
CA GLN A 52 1.84 13.73 3.18
C GLN A 52 2.72 13.67 4.43
N ASP A 53 2.26 14.32 5.51
CA ASP A 53 2.90 14.23 6.81
C ASP A 53 2.60 12.87 7.47
N TRP A 54 3.62 12.03 7.57
CA TRP A 54 3.56 10.70 8.20
C TRP A 54 3.95 10.69 9.67
N SER A 55 4.21 11.86 10.28
CA SER A 55 4.52 11.96 11.71
C SER A 55 3.34 11.58 12.60
N THR A 56 2.11 11.59 12.06
CA THR A 56 0.89 11.26 12.77
C THR A 56 0.24 10.00 12.18
N GLU A 57 -0.12 9.04 13.04
CA GLU A 57 -0.82 7.83 12.63
C GLU A 57 -2.26 8.16 12.19
N ILE A 58 -2.52 8.14 10.88
CA ILE A 58 -3.82 8.53 10.29
C ILE A 58 -4.85 7.39 10.24
N GLY A 59 -4.45 6.15 10.52
CA GLY A 59 -5.28 4.96 10.43
C GLY A 59 -5.71 4.59 8.99
N LEU A 60 -6.62 3.62 8.88
CA LEU A 60 -7.25 3.27 7.60
C LEU A 60 -8.36 4.28 7.29
N LYS A 61 -8.21 5.03 6.20
CA LYS A 61 -9.25 5.94 5.71
C LYS A 61 -10.02 5.28 4.58
N LEU A 62 -11.29 4.96 4.85
CA LEU A 62 -12.23 4.58 3.81
C LEU A 62 -12.66 5.85 3.07
N ILE A 63 -12.55 5.83 1.75
CA ILE A 63 -13.09 6.92 0.93
C ILE A 63 -14.61 6.77 0.89
N PRO A 64 -15.38 7.82 1.22
CA PRO A 64 -16.82 7.76 1.15
C PRO A 64 -17.27 7.59 -0.32
N PRO A 65 -18.35 6.83 -0.58
CA PRO A 65 -18.92 6.75 -1.92
C PRO A 65 -19.40 8.14 -2.40
N PRO A 66 -19.50 8.37 -3.72
CA PRO A 66 -19.20 7.42 -4.80
C PRO A 66 -17.76 7.55 -5.31
N LEU A 67 -17.01 6.45 -5.32
CA LEU A 67 -15.76 6.35 -6.07
C LEU A 67 -15.94 5.32 -7.18
N LYS A 68 -15.77 5.74 -8.44
CA LYS A 68 -15.62 4.80 -9.56
C LYS A 68 -14.15 4.46 -9.68
N ILE A 69 -13.78 3.24 -9.28
CA ILE A 69 -12.51 2.64 -9.67
C ILE A 69 -12.74 2.04 -11.05
N SER A 70 -11.97 2.46 -12.06
CA SER A 70 -12.03 1.95 -13.43
C SER A 70 -10.66 1.42 -13.84
N GLY A 71 -10.61 0.26 -14.47
CA GLY A 71 -9.40 -0.39 -14.95
C GLY A 71 -9.62 -1.90 -15.12
N ASP A 72 -8.83 -2.54 -15.98
CA ASP A 72 -8.91 -3.98 -16.19
C ASP A 72 -8.17 -4.72 -15.07
N VAL A 73 -8.89 -5.57 -14.32
CA VAL A 73 -8.30 -6.46 -13.33
C VAL A 73 -8.00 -7.79 -14.00
N ASN A 74 -6.73 -8.03 -14.32
CA ASN A 74 -6.26 -9.31 -14.86
C ASN A 74 -5.63 -10.14 -13.74
N VAL A 75 -6.28 -11.24 -13.38
CA VAL A 75 -5.73 -12.24 -12.44
C VAL A 75 -5.24 -13.44 -13.26
N SER A 76 -3.95 -13.76 -13.12
CA SER A 76 -3.32 -14.93 -13.77
C SER A 76 -2.94 -15.94 -12.70
N PHE A 77 -3.19 -17.23 -12.96
CA PHE A 77 -2.81 -18.37 -12.12
C PHE A 77 -1.66 -19.15 -12.75
#